data_AF-A0A7I7XB11-F1
#
_entry.id   AF-A0A7I7XB11-F1
#
_cell.length_a   1.000
_cell.length_b   1.000
_cell.length_c   1.000
_cell.angle_alpha   90.00
_cell.angle_beta   90.00
_cell.angle_gamma   90.00
#
_symmetry.space_group_name_H-M   'P 1'
#
loop_
_entity.id
_entity.type
_entity.pdbx_description
1 polymer ?
#
loop_
_entity_poly.entity_id
_entity_poly.type
_entity_poly.pdbx_seq_one_letter_code
_entity_poly.pdbx_strand_id
1 'polypeptide(L)'
;MDPPPTGWRPDPTGRHEGRYYVTGRPTNRVRNGRSQTTDEVGGRMLPQYVEVSAPGRHSVRSSWLGTGALTVIVVLVAGMVWVLQHPHRDQAASPEATYLSVLRDAGWAGAFSSDDDALAHGRRVCAQLEAGGPQQGLPADKIAVDQFCPRFSDNFHVLETTTVTGTFVLIDALDRTGISSIATDGATCRGSDGFSDIGRDTRVIVKNGTGETLATTALGDGHPAPGSCTFAFTFPITEGQERYVVSVSHRGEFTYGFDQLQHAGVHIRLGG
;
A
#
# COMPACT_ATOMS: atom_id res chain seq x y z
N MET A 1 -10.34 -17.91 -24.06
CA MET A 1 -11.82 -17.88 -24.17
C MET A 1 -12.14 -17.02 -25.39
N ASP A 2 -12.65 -17.62 -26.46
CA ASP A 2 -13.05 -16.89 -27.65
C ASP A 2 -14.24 -15.95 -27.34
N PRO A 3 -14.29 -14.74 -27.92
CA PRO A 3 -15.41 -13.84 -27.70
C PRO A 3 -16.70 -14.50 -28.20
N PRO A 4 -17.82 -14.38 -27.45
CA PRO A 4 -19.07 -15.01 -27.84
C PRO A 4 -19.49 -14.57 -29.26
N PRO A 5 -19.96 -15.50 -30.11
CA PRO A 5 -20.21 -15.22 -31.52
C PRO A 5 -21.32 -14.18 -31.71
N THR A 6 -21.13 -13.31 -32.69
CA THR A 6 -22.11 -12.34 -33.21
C THR A 6 -23.26 -13.10 -33.88
N GLY A 7 -24.50 -12.65 -33.70
CA GLY A 7 -25.65 -13.30 -34.34
C GLY A 7 -27.00 -13.11 -33.64
N TRP A 8 -28.03 -13.69 -34.22
CA TRP A 8 -29.40 -13.66 -33.69
C TRP A 8 -29.60 -14.68 -32.57
N ARG A 9 -30.21 -14.25 -31.47
CA ARG A 9 -30.62 -15.11 -30.34
C ARG A 9 -32.06 -14.77 -29.93
N PRO A 10 -32.77 -15.63 -29.17
CA PRO A 10 -34.07 -15.27 -28.61
C PRO A 10 -34.01 -13.96 -27.83
N ASP A 11 -34.99 -13.08 -28.00
CA ASP A 11 -35.00 -11.78 -27.32
C ASP A 11 -35.24 -11.99 -25.81
N PRO A 12 -34.30 -11.61 -24.92
CA PRO A 12 -34.47 -11.81 -23.49
C PRO A 12 -35.62 -10.98 -22.90
N THR A 13 -36.06 -9.93 -23.59
CA THR A 13 -37.20 -9.09 -23.17
C THR A 13 -38.56 -9.71 -23.48
N GLY A 14 -38.61 -10.75 -24.32
CA GLY A 14 -39.86 -11.38 -24.78
C GLY A 14 -40.73 -10.52 -25.69
N ARG A 15 -40.26 -9.33 -26.10
CA ARG A 15 -41.00 -8.39 -26.96
C ARG A 15 -40.95 -8.75 -28.45
N HIS A 16 -39.91 -9.48 -28.85
CA HIS A 16 -39.67 -9.92 -30.22
C HIS A 16 -39.18 -11.37 -30.27
N GLU A 17 -39.26 -12.01 -31.43
CA GLU A 17 -38.81 -13.40 -31.60
C GLU A 17 -37.29 -13.55 -31.47
N GLY A 18 -36.53 -12.52 -31.83
CA GLY A 18 -35.08 -12.54 -31.66
C GLY A 18 -34.43 -11.17 -31.61
N ARG A 19 -33.29 -11.10 -30.93
CA ARG A 19 -32.43 -9.92 -30.78
C ARG A 19 -31.03 -10.22 -31.31
N TYR A 20 -30.44 -9.24 -31.99
CA TYR A 20 -29.11 -9.39 -32.56
C TYR A 20 -28.05 -9.07 -31.51
N TYR A 21 -27.01 -9.90 -31.45
CA TYR A 21 -25.88 -9.75 -30.54
C TYR A 21 -24.61 -9.42 -31.30
N VAL A 22 -23.84 -8.47 -30.78
CA VAL A 22 -22.50 -8.14 -31.27
C VAL A 22 -21.51 -8.42 -30.15
N THR A 23 -20.54 -9.32 -30.41
CA THR A 23 -19.51 -9.74 -29.44
C THR A 23 -20.07 -10.11 -28.05
N GLY A 24 -21.24 -10.77 -28.05
CA GLY A 24 -21.94 -11.18 -26.82
C GLY A 24 -22.84 -10.13 -26.18
N ARG A 25 -22.89 -8.89 -26.69
CA ARG A 25 -23.75 -7.82 -26.17
C ARG A 25 -25.05 -7.70 -26.97
N PRO A 26 -26.21 -7.57 -26.32
CA PRO A 26 -27.49 -7.40 -27.01
C PRO A 26 -27.56 -6.03 -27.70
N THR A 27 -28.24 -5.94 -28.84
CA THR A 27 -28.42 -4.68 -29.57
C THR A 27 -29.88 -4.24 -29.63
N ASN A 28 -30.13 -3.02 -30.12
CA ASN A 28 -31.47 -2.54 -30.44
C ASN A 28 -32.11 -3.26 -31.65
N ARG A 29 -31.35 -4.03 -32.45
CA ARG A 29 -31.88 -4.76 -33.61
C ARG A 29 -32.65 -5.99 -33.17
N VAL A 30 -33.91 -6.05 -33.58
CA VAL A 30 -34.85 -7.14 -33.27
C VAL A 30 -35.44 -7.72 -34.55
N ARG A 31 -35.96 -8.95 -34.47
CA ARG A 31 -36.65 -9.62 -35.58
C ARG A 31 -37.94 -10.27 -35.10
N ASN A 32 -38.96 -10.23 -35.97
CA ASN A 32 -40.18 -11.02 -35.88
C ASN A 32 -40.36 -11.72 -37.24
N GLY A 33 -40.17 -13.03 -37.28
CA GLY A 33 -40.06 -13.84 -38.48
C GLY A 33 -38.92 -13.35 -39.38
N ARG A 34 -39.28 -12.90 -40.59
CA ARG A 34 -38.35 -12.36 -41.58
C ARG A 34 -38.19 -10.83 -41.51
N SER A 35 -38.99 -10.14 -40.69
CA SER A 35 -38.93 -8.69 -40.55
C SER A 35 -37.88 -8.31 -39.49
N GLN A 36 -37.03 -7.33 -39.80
CA GLN A 36 -36.04 -6.78 -38.88
C GLN A 36 -36.32 -5.31 -38.64
N THR A 37 -36.34 -4.90 -37.37
CA THR A 37 -36.59 -3.52 -36.94
C THR A 37 -35.67 -3.15 -35.78
N THR A 38 -35.84 -1.97 -35.20
CA THR A 38 -35.19 -1.56 -33.97
C THR A 38 -36.21 -1.43 -32.83
N ASP A 39 -35.84 -1.87 -31.63
CA ASP A 39 -36.61 -1.71 -30.39
C ASP A 39 -35.67 -1.12 -29.32
N GLU A 40 -35.60 0.21 -29.31
CA GLU A 40 -34.78 0.98 -28.36
C GLU A 40 -35.26 0.78 -26.93
N VAL A 41 -36.59 0.69 -26.73
CA VAL A 41 -37.21 0.51 -25.41
C VAL A 41 -36.81 -0.84 -24.81
N GLY A 42 -36.96 -1.94 -25.55
CA GLY A 42 -36.48 -3.24 -25.07
C GLY A 42 -34.96 -3.33 -24.99
N GLY A 43 -34.22 -2.64 -25.86
CA GLY A 43 -32.76 -2.53 -25.76
C GLY A 43 -32.31 -1.98 -24.40
N ARG A 44 -32.91 -0.86 -23.96
CA ARG A 44 -32.62 -0.21 -22.67
C ARG A 44 -32.93 -1.04 -21.44
N MET A 45 -33.74 -2.10 -21.56
CA MET A 45 -34.02 -3.04 -20.46
C MET A 45 -32.89 -4.04 -20.23
N LEU A 46 -31.92 -4.15 -21.14
CA LEU A 46 -30.87 -5.17 -21.09
C LEU A 46 -29.54 -4.59 -20.59
N PRO A 47 -28.82 -5.32 -19.71
CA PRO A 47 -27.50 -4.89 -19.25
C PRO A 47 -26.51 -4.87 -20.42
N GLN A 48 -25.70 -3.82 -20.47
CA GLN A 48 -24.64 -3.65 -21.48
C GLN A 48 -25.14 -3.68 -22.95
N TYR A 49 -26.38 -3.24 -23.19
CA TYR A 49 -26.91 -3.15 -24.56
C TYR A 49 -26.13 -2.14 -25.41
N VAL A 50 -26.06 -2.40 -26.71
CA VAL A 50 -25.38 -1.52 -27.69
C VAL A 50 -26.37 -1.06 -28.74
N GLU A 51 -26.47 0.24 -28.94
CA GLU A 51 -27.31 0.81 -29.99
C GLU A 51 -26.60 0.73 -31.34
N VAL A 52 -27.23 0.08 -32.32
CA VAL A 52 -26.69 -0.09 -33.66
C VAL A 52 -27.63 0.63 -34.63
N SER A 53 -27.09 1.61 -35.35
CA SER A 53 -27.82 2.30 -36.42
C SER A 53 -28.19 1.30 -37.51
N ALA A 54 -29.46 1.29 -37.93
CA ALA A 54 -29.89 0.45 -39.04
C ALA A 54 -29.04 0.75 -40.28
N PRO A 55 -28.59 -0.26 -41.05
CA PRO A 55 -27.92 0.00 -42.32
C PRO A 55 -28.91 0.71 -43.23
N GLY A 56 -28.65 2.00 -43.49
CA GLY A 56 -29.44 2.81 -44.39
C GLY A 56 -29.48 2.14 -45.76
N ARG A 57 -30.70 1.88 -46.26
CA ARG A 57 -30.92 1.51 -47.66
C ARG A 57 -30.55 2.72 -48.52
N HIS A 58 -29.28 2.89 -48.85
CA HIS A 58 -28.86 3.84 -49.86
C HIS A 58 -29.15 3.23 -51.24
N SER A 59 -30.34 3.53 -51.77
CA SER A 59 -30.60 3.37 -53.20
C SER A 59 -29.70 4.35 -53.95
N VAL A 60 -28.70 3.82 -54.64
CA VAL A 60 -27.85 4.60 -55.54
C VAL A 60 -28.72 5.19 -56.64
N ARG A 61 -28.83 6.52 -56.68
CA ARG A 61 -29.12 7.24 -57.91
C ARG A 61 -28.08 8.33 -58.08
N SER A 62 -27.30 8.16 -59.15
CA SER A 62 -26.29 9.06 -59.65
C SER A 62 -26.91 10.39 -60.07
N SER A 63 -26.25 11.48 -59.71
CA SER A 63 -26.12 12.63 -60.59
C SER A 63 -24.93 13.45 -60.13
N TRP A 64 -23.94 13.50 -61.02
CA TRP A 64 -22.81 14.41 -60.99
C TRP A 64 -23.29 15.87 -60.89
N LEU A 65 -22.53 16.71 -60.19
CA LEU A 65 -21.87 17.93 -60.70
C LEU A 65 -21.15 18.64 -59.54
N GLY A 66 -19.94 19.11 -59.81
CA GLY A 66 -18.94 19.44 -58.80
C GLY A 66 -19.00 20.85 -58.21
N THR A 67 -18.07 21.14 -57.29
CA THR A 67 -17.36 22.42 -57.14
C THR A 67 -16.33 22.30 -56.00
N GLY A 68 -15.06 22.56 -56.33
CA GLY A 68 -13.89 22.37 -55.49
C GLY A 68 -13.65 23.43 -54.41
N ALA A 69 -14.66 23.78 -53.62
CA ALA A 69 -14.51 24.70 -52.47
C ALA A 69 -14.87 24.08 -51.11
N LEU A 70 -15.42 22.86 -51.09
CA LEU A 70 -15.91 22.19 -49.86
C LEU A 70 -14.89 21.24 -49.21
N THR A 71 -13.72 21.02 -49.81
CA THR A 71 -12.75 20.05 -49.28
C THR A 71 -12.09 20.50 -47.98
N VAL A 72 -11.90 21.80 -47.77
CA VAL A 72 -11.26 22.30 -46.53
C VAL A 72 -12.18 22.16 -45.31
N ILE A 73 -13.49 22.43 -45.46
CA ILE A 73 -14.46 22.33 -44.35
C ILE A 73 -14.73 20.88 -43.99
N VAL A 74 -14.83 19.98 -44.98
CA VAL A 74 -15.05 18.54 -44.70
C VAL A 74 -13.86 17.92 -43.98
N VAL A 75 -12.62 18.32 -44.29
CA VAL A 75 -11.44 17.82 -43.56
C VAL A 75 -11.39 18.34 -42.12
N LEU A 76 -11.76 19.60 -41.89
CA LEU A 76 -11.82 20.17 -40.53
C LEU A 76 -12.93 19.56 -39.68
N VAL A 77 -14.13 19.37 -40.25
CA VAL A 77 -15.25 18.73 -39.56
C VAL A 77 -14.99 17.23 -39.35
N ALA A 78 -14.40 16.53 -40.32
CA ALA A 78 -14.00 15.14 -40.16
C ALA A 78 -12.90 14.98 -39.12
N GLY A 79 -11.92 15.90 -39.05
CA GLY A 79 -10.90 15.91 -38.01
C GLY A 79 -11.46 16.18 -36.62
N MET A 80 -12.42 17.11 -36.49
CA MET A 80 -13.07 17.44 -35.22
C MET A 80 -13.97 16.28 -34.74
N VAL A 81 -14.67 15.62 -35.66
CA VAL A 81 -15.46 14.41 -35.38
C VAL A 81 -14.56 13.24 -35.01
N TRP A 82 -13.39 13.09 -35.64
CA TRP A 82 -12.42 12.03 -35.31
C TRP A 82 -11.82 12.20 -33.92
N VAL A 83 -11.54 13.43 -33.48
CA VAL A 83 -11.07 13.74 -32.12
C VAL A 83 -12.16 13.54 -31.07
N LEU A 84 -13.42 13.87 -31.39
CA LEU A 84 -14.56 13.69 -30.47
C LEU A 84 -15.09 12.25 -30.40
N GLN A 85 -14.86 11.43 -31.43
CA GLN A 85 -15.26 10.02 -31.49
C GLN A 85 -14.13 9.03 -31.25
N HIS A 86 -12.87 9.48 -31.12
CA HIS A 86 -11.88 8.67 -30.44
C HIS A 86 -12.25 8.69 -28.97
N PRO A 87 -12.80 7.60 -28.39
CA PRO A 87 -12.80 7.48 -26.96
C PRO A 87 -11.32 7.66 -26.58
N HIS A 88 -11.05 8.65 -25.74
CA HIS A 88 -9.89 8.55 -24.88
C HIS A 88 -10.03 7.16 -24.26
N ARG A 89 -9.28 6.19 -24.78
CA ARG A 89 -9.08 4.95 -24.07
C ARG A 89 -8.52 5.45 -22.76
N ASP A 90 -9.33 5.43 -21.71
CA ASP A 90 -8.82 5.44 -20.36
C ASP A 90 -7.78 4.33 -20.38
N GLN A 91 -6.51 4.73 -20.53
CA GLN A 91 -5.40 3.82 -20.43
C GLN A 91 -5.62 3.22 -19.05
N ALA A 92 -5.92 1.92 -18.99
CA ALA A 92 -5.89 1.18 -17.74
C ALA A 92 -4.62 1.65 -17.05
N ALA A 93 -4.76 2.33 -15.91
CA ALA A 93 -3.67 3.03 -15.27
C ALA A 93 -2.50 2.04 -15.21
N SER A 94 -1.30 2.48 -15.62
CA SER A 94 -0.16 1.57 -15.61
C SER A 94 -0.04 0.93 -14.22
N PRO A 95 0.47 -0.31 -14.10
CA PRO A 95 0.70 -0.92 -12.79
C PRO A 95 1.43 0.01 -11.82
N GLU A 96 2.33 0.84 -12.36
CA GLU A 96 3.07 1.87 -11.66
C GLU A 96 2.19 3.02 -11.16
N ALA A 97 1.31 3.56 -12.01
CA ALA A 97 0.37 4.61 -11.61
C ALA A 97 -0.61 4.10 -10.53
N THR A 98 -1.04 2.84 -10.65
CA THR A 98 -1.91 2.19 -9.66
C THR A 98 -1.19 1.95 -8.34
N TYR A 99 0.06 1.47 -8.39
CA TYR A 99 0.90 1.31 -7.20
C TYR A 99 1.06 2.64 -6.44
N LEU A 100 1.43 3.71 -7.16
CA LEU A 100 1.64 5.03 -6.56
C LEU A 100 0.35 5.63 -6.00
N SER A 101 -0.81 5.41 -6.65
CA SER A 101 -2.09 5.84 -6.09
C SER A 101 -2.43 5.08 -4.81
N VAL A 102 -2.28 3.76 -4.79
CA VAL A 102 -2.59 2.95 -3.60
C VAL A 102 -1.65 3.28 -2.44
N LEU A 103 -0.36 3.51 -2.70
CA LEU A 103 0.56 3.99 -1.67
C LEU A 103 0.13 5.33 -1.06
N ARG A 104 -0.31 6.28 -1.89
CA ARG A 104 -0.82 7.57 -1.43
C ARG A 104 -2.07 7.40 -0.58
N ASP A 105 -3.05 6.65 -1.07
CA ASP A 105 -4.31 6.42 -0.38
C ASP A 105 -4.13 5.68 0.96
N ALA A 106 -3.14 4.79 1.03
CA ALA A 106 -2.76 4.06 2.24
C ALA A 106 -1.84 4.85 3.20
N GLY A 107 -1.48 6.10 2.87
CA GLY A 107 -0.64 6.95 3.71
C GLY A 107 0.86 6.63 3.69
N TRP A 108 1.32 5.77 2.78
CA TRP A 108 2.72 5.32 2.67
C TRP A 108 3.57 6.17 1.72
N ALA A 109 2.99 7.19 1.09
CA ALA A 109 3.75 8.08 0.19
C ALA A 109 4.94 8.78 0.89
N GLY A 110 4.82 9.07 2.18
CA GLY A 110 5.91 9.68 2.97
C GLY A 110 7.05 8.73 3.34
N ALA A 111 6.93 7.42 3.06
CA ALA A 111 7.97 6.45 3.34
C ALA A 111 9.11 6.47 2.30
N PHE A 112 8.92 7.17 1.18
CA PHE A 112 9.88 7.26 0.08
C PHE A 112 10.24 8.72 -0.21
N SER A 113 11.47 8.96 -0.67
CA SER A 113 11.95 10.30 -1.03
C SER A 113 11.32 10.82 -2.33
N SER A 114 10.88 9.93 -3.22
CA SER A 114 10.25 10.27 -4.50
C SER A 114 9.38 9.12 -5.02
N ASP A 115 8.52 9.41 -6.01
CA ASP A 115 7.73 8.39 -6.72
C ASP A 115 8.65 7.38 -7.45
N ASP A 116 9.78 7.83 -8.00
CA ASP A 116 10.78 6.96 -8.64
C ASP A 116 11.41 6.00 -7.64
N ASP A 117 11.72 6.46 -6.43
CA ASP A 117 12.26 5.62 -5.35
C ASP A 117 11.23 4.59 -4.89
N ALA A 118 9.97 4.98 -4.77
CA ALA A 118 8.87 4.08 -4.43
C ALA A 118 8.71 2.98 -5.48
N LEU A 119 8.76 3.33 -6.77
CA LEU A 119 8.69 2.37 -7.89
C LEU A 119 9.90 1.44 -7.91
N ALA A 120 11.11 1.98 -7.74
CA ALA A 120 12.32 1.20 -7.68
C ALA A 120 12.29 0.22 -6.49
N HIS A 121 11.78 0.67 -5.34
CA HIS A 121 11.54 -0.18 -4.18
C HIS A 121 10.57 -1.32 -4.47
N GLY A 122 9.37 -1.01 -4.99
CA GLY A 122 8.36 -2.02 -5.28
C GLY A 122 8.85 -3.09 -6.27
N ARG A 123 9.62 -2.70 -7.29
CA ARG A 123 10.25 -3.65 -8.22
C ARG A 123 11.33 -4.51 -7.56
N ARG A 124 12.13 -3.93 -6.66
CA ARG A 124 13.16 -4.68 -5.89
C ARG A 124 12.53 -5.72 -4.98
N VAL A 125 11.42 -5.40 -4.30
CA VAL A 125 10.67 -6.35 -3.46
C VAL A 125 10.31 -7.59 -4.27
N CYS A 126 9.68 -7.40 -5.43
CA CYS A 126 9.32 -8.53 -6.28
C CYS A 126 10.56 -9.32 -6.74
N ALA A 127 11.62 -8.66 -7.20
CA ALA A 127 12.86 -9.33 -7.62
C ALA A 127 13.47 -10.18 -6.49
N GLN A 128 13.43 -9.71 -5.25
CA GLN A 128 13.90 -10.46 -4.07
C GLN A 128 13.06 -11.71 -3.82
N LEU A 129 11.73 -11.63 -3.96
CA LEU A 129 10.84 -12.78 -3.83
C LEU A 129 11.08 -13.81 -4.94
N GLU A 130 11.33 -13.36 -6.17
CA GLU A 130 11.65 -14.27 -7.28
C GLU A 130 12.97 -15.00 -7.07
N ALA A 131 13.93 -14.36 -6.39
CA ALA A 131 15.21 -14.95 -6.01
C ALA A 131 15.14 -15.91 -4.81
N GLY A 132 13.93 -16.15 -4.25
CA GLY A 132 13.73 -17.04 -3.11
C GLY A 132 13.94 -16.38 -1.74
N GLY A 133 13.85 -15.04 -1.67
CA GLY A 133 13.82 -14.31 -0.41
C GLY A 133 12.57 -14.65 0.44
N PRO A 134 12.56 -14.23 1.72
CA PRO A 134 11.44 -14.47 2.60
C PRO A 134 10.18 -13.77 2.09
N GLN A 135 9.03 -14.45 2.11
CA GLN A 135 7.73 -13.91 1.69
C GLN A 135 7.10 -13.06 2.80
N GLN A 136 7.82 -12.04 3.25
CA GLN A 136 7.38 -11.12 4.29
C GLN A 136 7.95 -9.72 4.07
N GLY A 137 7.32 -8.72 4.64
CA GLY A 137 7.79 -7.34 4.58
C GLY A 137 6.80 -6.34 5.18
N LEU A 138 7.11 -5.06 5.08
CA LEU A 138 6.26 -3.99 5.61
C LEU A 138 4.94 -3.87 4.82
N PRO A 139 3.93 -3.15 5.34
CA PRO A 139 2.68 -2.94 4.61
C PRO A 139 2.87 -2.32 3.21
N ALA A 140 3.87 -1.44 3.04
CA ALA A 140 4.21 -0.90 1.72
C ALA A 140 4.73 -1.98 0.74
N ASP A 141 5.43 -3.00 1.24
CA ASP A 141 5.91 -4.12 0.44
C ASP A 141 4.75 -4.99 -0.04
N LYS A 142 3.72 -5.18 0.80
CA LYS A 142 2.50 -5.88 0.40
C LYS A 142 1.79 -5.20 -0.77
N ILE A 143 1.70 -3.87 -0.75
CA ILE A 143 1.14 -3.09 -1.86
C ILE A 143 1.97 -3.31 -3.14
N ALA A 144 3.29 -3.36 -3.03
CA ALA A 144 4.15 -3.68 -4.16
C ALA A 144 3.93 -5.10 -4.69
N VAL A 145 3.82 -6.08 -3.80
CA VAL A 145 3.57 -7.48 -4.15
C VAL A 145 2.24 -7.64 -4.88
N ASP A 146 1.18 -7.02 -4.37
CA ASP A 146 -0.16 -7.09 -4.96
C ASP A 146 -0.17 -6.52 -6.39
N GLN A 147 0.64 -5.49 -6.64
CA GLN A 147 0.63 -4.79 -7.92
C GLN A 147 1.63 -5.35 -8.95
N PHE A 148 2.83 -5.76 -8.52
CA PHE A 148 3.93 -6.12 -9.41
C PHE A 148 4.20 -7.62 -9.47
N CYS A 149 3.88 -8.39 -8.43
CA CYS A 149 4.11 -9.83 -8.40
C CYS A 149 3.01 -10.58 -7.62
N PRO A 150 1.75 -10.52 -8.10
CA PRO A 150 0.57 -11.01 -7.37
C PRO A 150 0.61 -12.50 -7.03
N ARG A 151 1.47 -13.29 -7.70
CA ARG A 151 1.69 -14.72 -7.36
C ARG A 151 2.18 -14.95 -5.93
N PHE A 152 2.79 -13.95 -5.29
CA PHE A 152 3.23 -14.01 -3.89
C PHE A 152 2.22 -13.40 -2.92
N SER A 153 1.17 -12.76 -3.43
CA SER A 153 0.21 -11.97 -2.64
C SER A 153 -0.43 -12.78 -1.52
N ASP A 154 -0.92 -13.99 -1.83
CA ASP A 154 -1.72 -14.80 -0.90
C ASP A 154 -0.95 -15.25 0.34
N ASN A 155 0.37 -15.45 0.22
CA ASN A 155 1.22 -15.96 1.29
C ASN A 155 2.20 -14.89 1.83
N PHE A 156 2.07 -13.64 1.39
CA PHE A 156 2.94 -12.57 1.85
C PHE A 156 2.55 -12.16 3.28
N HIS A 157 3.46 -12.39 4.22
CA HIS A 157 3.28 -12.02 5.61
C HIS A 157 3.64 -10.54 5.83
N VAL A 158 2.64 -9.74 6.18
CA VAL A 158 2.85 -8.33 6.52
C VAL A 158 3.39 -8.23 7.93
N LEU A 159 4.59 -7.69 8.06
CA LEU A 159 5.29 -7.55 9.33
C LEU A 159 4.59 -6.53 10.23
N GLU A 160 4.28 -6.94 11.45
CA GLU A 160 3.76 -6.08 12.51
C GLU A 160 4.85 -5.13 13.02
N THR A 161 4.46 -3.88 13.26
CA THR A 161 5.29 -2.87 13.92
C THR A 161 4.60 -2.36 15.17
N THR A 162 5.31 -2.33 16.29
CA THR A 162 4.78 -1.86 17.57
C THR A 162 5.76 -0.90 18.24
N THR A 163 5.22 0.01 19.06
CA THR A 163 6.02 0.90 19.92
C THR A 163 6.17 0.25 21.28
N VAL A 164 7.39 -0.12 21.61
CA VAL A 164 7.74 -0.76 22.88
C VAL A 164 7.96 0.31 23.94
N THR A 165 7.42 0.07 25.14
CA THR A 165 7.73 0.87 26.32
C THR A 165 8.75 0.13 27.19
N GLY A 166 9.73 0.87 27.68
CA GLY A 166 10.77 0.36 28.57
C GLY A 166 10.91 1.19 29.84
N THR A 167 11.25 0.51 30.93
CA THR A 167 11.63 1.12 32.20
C THR A 167 13.02 0.66 32.60
N PHE A 168 13.88 1.61 32.93
CA PHE A 168 15.19 1.36 33.54
C PHE A 168 15.16 1.87 34.98
N VAL A 169 15.47 1.00 35.94
CA VAL A 169 15.49 1.33 37.37
C VAL A 169 16.92 1.22 37.87
N LEU A 170 17.50 2.35 38.26
CA LEU A 170 18.72 2.38 39.04
C LEU A 170 18.36 2.24 40.52
N ILE A 171 18.91 1.25 41.19
CA ILE A 171 18.73 0.99 42.62
C ILE A 171 19.90 1.62 43.36
N ASP A 172 19.60 2.30 44.45
CA ASP A 172 20.61 2.90 45.31
C ASP A 172 21.48 1.80 45.92
N ALA A 173 22.77 1.89 45.63
CA ALA A 173 23.79 1.04 46.21
C ALA A 173 24.60 1.93 47.15
N LEU A 174 24.33 1.82 48.46
CA LEU A 174 25.17 2.45 49.45
C LEU A 174 26.53 1.76 49.43
N ASP A 175 27.57 2.51 49.11
CA ASP A 175 28.92 1.99 49.22
C ASP A 175 29.31 1.78 50.70
N ARG A 176 30.50 1.25 50.96
CA ARG A 176 30.98 1.02 52.34
C ARG A 176 31.17 2.33 53.14
N THR A 177 31.16 3.48 52.47
CA THR A 177 31.32 4.80 53.09
C THR A 177 29.99 5.53 53.28
N GLY A 178 28.87 4.93 52.85
CA GLY A 178 27.52 5.50 52.97
C GLY A 178 27.19 6.53 51.88
N ILE A 179 27.95 6.56 50.79
CA ILE A 179 27.70 7.40 49.62
C ILE A 179 26.65 6.72 48.75
N SER A 180 25.67 7.52 48.29
CA SER A 180 24.61 7.05 47.40
C SER A 180 25.07 7.01 45.94
N SER A 181 24.68 5.96 45.23
CA SER A 181 24.83 5.82 43.78
C SER A 181 23.78 6.62 42.99
N ILE A 182 22.92 7.37 43.69
CA ILE A 182 21.87 8.22 43.12
C ILE A 182 22.00 9.65 43.62
N ALA A 183 22.10 10.60 42.69
CA ALA A 183 21.99 12.02 42.98
C ALA A 183 20.56 12.50 42.67
N THR A 184 19.97 13.25 43.60
CA THR A 184 18.65 13.89 43.45
C THR A 184 18.77 15.41 43.60
N ASP A 185 18.00 16.15 42.81
CA ASP A 185 17.84 17.61 42.95
C ASP A 185 16.49 18.01 43.60
N GLY A 186 15.73 17.02 44.07
CA GLY A 186 14.41 17.18 44.67
C GLY A 186 13.24 16.95 43.70
N ALA A 187 13.44 17.07 42.39
CA ALA A 187 12.41 16.81 41.38
C ALA A 187 12.79 15.65 40.44
N THR A 188 14.09 15.54 40.13
CA THR A 188 14.66 14.52 39.27
C THR A 188 15.77 13.77 39.98
N CYS A 189 16.17 12.64 39.40
CA CYS A 189 17.33 11.89 39.85
C CYS A 189 18.17 11.42 38.67
N ARG A 190 19.44 11.13 38.97
CA ARG A 190 20.41 10.55 38.04
C ARG A 190 21.38 9.65 38.79
N GLY A 191 22.12 8.84 38.07
CA GLY A 191 23.21 8.09 38.67
C GLY A 191 24.35 9.02 39.13
N SER A 192 24.94 8.65 40.26
CA SER A 192 26.18 9.18 40.81
C SER A 192 27.12 8.03 41.12
N ASP A 193 28.32 8.36 41.58
CA ASP A 193 29.31 7.42 42.13
C ASP A 193 29.39 6.05 41.42
N GLY A 194 30.05 6.04 40.27
CA GLY A 194 30.15 4.82 39.45
C GLY A 194 28.94 4.53 38.57
N PHE A 195 27.90 5.37 38.58
CA PHE A 195 26.76 5.36 37.64
C PHE A 195 26.50 6.73 36.97
N SER A 196 27.49 7.61 36.93
CA SER A 196 27.35 8.97 36.39
C SER A 196 27.02 9.04 34.89
N ASP A 197 27.17 7.93 34.16
CA ASP A 197 26.73 7.75 32.77
C ASP A 197 25.22 7.53 32.62
N ILE A 198 24.51 7.31 33.74
CA ILE A 198 23.07 7.07 33.76
C ILE A 198 22.34 8.35 34.18
N GLY A 199 21.51 8.84 33.30
CA GLY A 199 20.65 9.99 33.53
C GLY A 199 19.70 10.20 32.36
N ARG A 200 19.06 11.36 32.35
CA ARG A 200 18.34 11.83 31.18
C ARG A 200 19.26 11.82 29.95
N ASP A 201 18.70 11.47 28.81
CA ASP A 201 19.38 11.43 27.50
C ASP A 201 20.47 10.35 27.39
N THR A 202 20.63 9.47 28.40
CA THR A 202 21.47 8.27 28.28
C THR A 202 20.96 7.41 27.13
N ARG A 203 21.85 7.10 26.19
CA ARG A 203 21.49 6.40 24.96
C ARG A 203 21.03 4.97 25.25
N VAL A 204 19.95 4.59 24.58
CA VAL A 204 19.46 3.22 24.47
C VAL A 204 19.55 2.79 23.01
N ILE A 205 20.19 1.64 22.77
CA ILE A 205 20.35 1.08 21.43
C ILE A 205 19.61 -0.25 21.36
N VAL A 206 18.88 -0.46 20.28
CA VAL A 206 18.19 -1.71 20.00
C VAL A 206 18.79 -2.30 18.74
N LYS A 207 19.28 -3.54 18.84
CA LYS A 207 19.88 -4.28 17.73
C LYS A 207 19.14 -5.57 17.45
N ASN A 208 19.33 -6.13 16.26
CA ASN A 208 18.92 -7.51 15.98
C ASN A 208 20.03 -8.51 16.36
N GLY A 209 19.77 -9.80 16.09
CA GLY A 209 20.70 -10.88 16.39
C GLY A 209 22.03 -10.85 15.62
N THR A 210 22.12 -10.10 14.52
CA THR A 210 23.34 -9.93 13.71
C THR A 210 24.15 -8.69 14.09
N GLY A 211 23.61 -7.85 14.98
CA GLY A 211 24.25 -6.63 15.47
C GLY A 211 23.88 -5.36 14.71
N GLU A 212 22.97 -5.45 13.74
CA GLU A 212 22.40 -4.29 13.05
C GLU A 212 21.57 -3.45 14.04
N THR A 213 21.72 -2.13 13.98
CA THR A 213 20.94 -1.21 14.83
C THR A 213 19.57 -0.97 14.21
N LEU A 214 18.53 -1.42 14.91
CA LEU A 214 17.13 -1.28 14.50
C LEU A 214 16.53 0.05 14.97
N ALA A 215 16.90 0.49 16.18
CA ALA A 215 16.44 1.75 16.74
C ALA A 215 17.48 2.34 17.70
N THR A 216 17.47 3.66 17.83
CA THR A 216 18.22 4.40 18.85
C THR A 216 17.26 5.37 19.53
N THR A 217 17.22 5.33 20.85
CA THR A 217 16.42 6.23 21.70
C THR A 217 17.25 6.67 22.89
N ALA A 218 16.64 7.33 23.86
CA ALA A 218 17.31 7.74 25.08
C ALA A 218 16.39 7.58 26.30
N LEU A 219 16.99 7.50 27.48
CA LEU A 219 16.27 7.58 28.73
C LEU A 219 15.63 8.97 28.89
N GLY A 220 14.37 8.99 29.32
CA GLY A 220 13.68 10.22 29.72
C GLY A 220 14.17 10.76 31.06
N ASP A 221 13.40 11.67 31.66
CA ASP A 221 13.72 12.22 32.97
C ASP A 221 13.70 11.13 34.06
N GLY A 222 14.67 11.19 34.98
CA GLY A 222 14.74 10.28 36.11
C GLY A 222 13.77 10.69 37.20
N HIS A 223 12.92 9.75 37.63
CA HIS A 223 11.91 9.94 38.66
C HIS A 223 12.38 9.32 39.98
N PRO A 224 12.61 10.14 41.03
CA PRO A 224 13.11 9.64 42.31
C PRO A 224 12.02 8.86 43.05
N ALA A 225 12.42 7.75 43.66
CA ALA A 225 11.65 6.98 44.63
C ALA A 225 12.57 6.55 45.78
N PRO A 226 12.04 6.14 46.96
CA PRO A 226 12.89 5.67 48.05
C PRO A 226 13.85 4.56 47.59
N GLY A 227 15.16 4.83 47.62
CA GLY A 227 16.20 3.89 47.21
C GLY A 227 16.26 3.56 45.71
N SER A 228 15.61 4.33 44.83
CA SER A 228 15.72 4.10 43.38
C SER A 228 15.47 5.34 42.53
N CYS A 229 15.93 5.28 41.29
CA CYS A 229 15.72 6.28 40.25
C CYS A 229 15.21 5.59 38.98
N THR A 230 14.01 5.96 38.52
CA THR A 230 13.35 5.28 37.39
C THR A 230 13.34 6.17 36.15
N PHE A 231 13.71 5.59 35.02
CA PHE A 231 13.72 6.24 33.71
C PHE A 231 12.81 5.47 32.76
N ALA A 232 11.98 6.19 32.01
CA ALA A 232 11.16 5.62 30.95
C ALA A 232 11.80 5.86 29.58
N PHE A 233 11.55 4.98 28.62
CA PHE A 233 11.95 5.16 27.23
C PHE A 233 11.02 4.38 26.30
N THR A 234 10.97 4.76 25.03
CA THR A 234 10.18 4.06 24.00
C THR A 234 10.96 3.92 22.71
N PHE A 235 10.69 2.87 21.95
CA PHE A 235 11.29 2.65 20.63
C PHE A 235 10.37 1.79 19.74
N PRO A 236 10.35 2.02 18.42
CA PRO A 236 9.64 1.14 17.50
C PRO A 236 10.43 -0.15 17.25
N ILE A 237 9.73 -1.26 17.08
CA ILE A 237 10.27 -2.51 16.54
C ILE A 237 9.31 -3.06 15.48
N THR A 238 9.87 -3.78 14.53
CA THR A 238 9.14 -4.56 13.54
C THR A 238 9.48 -6.03 13.73
N GLU A 239 8.50 -6.91 13.59
CA GLU A 239 8.67 -8.37 13.70
C GLU A 239 9.63 -8.92 12.62
N GLY A 240 9.98 -10.21 12.72
CA GLY A 240 10.83 -10.89 11.74
C GLY A 240 12.32 -10.89 12.05
N GLN A 241 12.72 -10.38 13.22
CA GLN A 241 14.08 -10.54 13.74
C GLN A 241 14.18 -11.82 14.59
N GLU A 242 15.33 -12.51 14.56
CA GLU A 242 15.59 -13.68 15.42
C GLU A 242 15.48 -13.32 16.91
N ARG A 243 15.99 -12.14 17.27
CA ARG A 243 15.99 -11.58 18.63
C ARG A 243 16.27 -10.08 18.58
N TYR A 244 15.87 -9.39 19.64
CA TYR A 244 16.10 -7.97 19.86
C TYR A 244 17.02 -7.80 21.07
N VAL A 245 18.12 -7.08 20.90
CA VAL A 245 19.11 -6.81 21.93
C VAL A 245 19.02 -5.35 22.32
N VAL A 246 18.56 -5.09 23.54
CA VAL A 246 18.45 -3.74 24.11
C VAL A 246 19.66 -3.48 25.00
N SER A 247 20.36 -2.38 24.75
CA SER A 247 21.47 -1.92 25.60
C SER A 247 21.23 -0.49 26.07
N VAL A 248 21.58 -0.23 27.33
CA VAL A 248 21.49 1.09 27.95
C VAL A 248 22.92 1.51 28.30
N SER A 249 23.40 2.61 27.69
CA SER A 249 24.81 3.01 27.78
C SER A 249 25.75 1.83 27.42
N HIS A 250 26.66 1.49 28.34
CA HIS A 250 27.56 0.34 28.29
C HIS A 250 27.29 -0.64 29.45
N ARG A 251 26.09 -0.59 30.06
CA ARG A 251 25.77 -1.32 31.30
C ARG A 251 25.18 -2.72 31.09
N GLY A 252 25.26 -3.23 29.85
CA GLY A 252 24.85 -4.58 29.51
C GLY A 252 23.95 -4.63 28.28
N GLU A 253 23.68 -5.85 27.85
CA GLU A 253 22.81 -6.19 26.73
C GLU A 253 21.74 -7.16 27.22
N PHE A 254 20.49 -6.90 26.86
CA PHE A 254 19.33 -7.67 27.26
C PHE A 254 18.60 -8.17 26.02
N THR A 255 18.41 -9.48 25.92
CA THR A 255 17.83 -10.14 24.74
C THR A 255 16.36 -10.43 24.94
N TYR A 256 15.54 -10.12 23.93
CA TYR A 256 14.08 -10.29 23.93
C TYR A 256 13.59 -10.89 22.61
N GLY A 257 12.42 -11.53 22.65
CA GLY A 257 11.61 -11.85 21.46
C GLY A 257 10.60 -10.75 21.13
N PHE A 258 10.04 -10.77 19.91
CA PHE A 258 9.03 -9.80 19.48
C PHE A 258 7.79 -9.83 20.39
N ASP A 259 7.19 -11.00 20.60
CA ASP A 259 6.00 -11.17 21.44
C ASP A 259 6.21 -10.65 22.86
N GLN A 260 7.41 -10.89 23.42
CA GLN A 260 7.75 -10.40 24.75
C GLN A 260 7.77 -8.87 24.80
N LEU A 261 8.40 -8.23 23.81
CA LEU A 261 8.46 -6.77 23.75
C LEU A 261 7.09 -6.15 23.49
N GLN A 262 6.26 -6.79 22.66
CA GLN A 262 4.91 -6.34 22.34
C GLN A 262 3.99 -6.37 23.57
N HIS A 263 4.07 -7.41 24.40
CA HIS A 263 3.13 -7.63 25.50
C HIS A 263 3.64 -7.16 26.87
N ALA A 264 4.95 -7.27 27.12
CA ALA A 264 5.54 -6.99 28.44
C ALA A 264 6.54 -5.83 28.42
N GLY A 265 6.98 -5.37 27.25
CA GLY A 265 7.97 -4.31 27.14
C GLY A 265 9.33 -4.67 27.71
N VAL A 266 10.06 -3.65 28.19
CA VAL A 266 11.41 -3.80 28.75
C VAL A 266 11.43 -3.39 30.21
N HIS A 267 11.98 -4.24 31.08
CA HIS A 267 12.20 -3.93 32.49
C HIS A 267 13.64 -4.27 32.88
N ILE A 268 14.46 -3.23 33.06
CA ILE A 268 15.88 -3.38 33.42
C ILE A 268 16.09 -2.81 34.81
N ARG A 269 16.84 -3.53 35.65
CA ARG A 269 17.24 -3.09 36.99
C ARG A 269 18.75 -3.17 37.10
N LEU A 270 19.36 -2.11 37.60
CA LEU A 270 20.80 -2.00 37.80
C LEU A 270 21.08 -1.42 39.19
N GLY A 271 22.12 -1.91 39.87
CA GLY A 271 22.41 -1.55 41.26
C GLY A 271 21.80 -2.54 42.25
N GLY A 272 22.45 -2.69 43.40
CA GLY A 272 22.18 -3.72 44.42
C GLY A 272 23.46 -4.32 44.99
#